data_AF-A0A7Y9KHG8-F1
#
_entry.id   AF-A0A7Y9KHG8-F1
#
_cell.length_a   1.000
_cell.length_b   1.000
_cell.length_c   1.000
_cell.angle_alpha   90.00
_cell.angle_beta   90.00
_cell.angle_gamma   90.00
#
_symmetry.space_group_name_H-M   'P 1'
#
loop_
_entity.id
_entity.type
_entity.pdbx_description
1 polymer ?
#
loop_
_entity_poly.entity_id
_entity_poly.type
_entity_poly.pdbx_seq_one_letter_code
_entity_poly.pdbx_strand_id
1 'polypeptide(L)'
;MTFTGIQGLDRSIDTTNRWIADVAAAFGTEDRRFAYRALRAWMHTLRDRLTVESAAHLAAQLPELLRGVYYDGWSPGHVPHKYDLREITVHYAEQAGIGRDDVPKTAAIVTEVVSSKMAPGGVEQALWKLPEELRKLFQPGGERAARAAERPAARAAAPPAAPRAVM
;
A
#
# COMPACT_ATOMS: atom_id res chain seq x y z
N MET A 1 -19.95 23.30 4.02
CA MET A 1 -20.07 21.89 3.58
C MET A 1 -21.42 21.71 2.94
N THR A 2 -21.50 21.01 1.82
CA THR A 2 -22.77 20.67 1.18
C THR A 2 -23.39 19.52 1.97
N PHE A 3 -24.57 19.73 2.54
CA PHE A 3 -25.31 18.71 3.27
C PHE A 3 -26.19 17.98 2.27
N THR A 4 -26.09 16.65 2.21
CA THR A 4 -26.92 15.83 1.32
C THR A 4 -28.35 15.67 1.88
N GLY A 5 -28.56 15.99 3.16
CA GLY A 5 -29.81 15.72 3.88
C GLY A 5 -29.91 14.28 4.37
N ILE A 6 -28.90 13.45 4.09
CA ILE A 6 -28.82 12.04 4.47
C ILE A 6 -27.68 11.91 5.49
N GLN A 7 -28.04 11.85 6.78
CA GLN A 7 -27.06 11.90 7.88
C GLN A 7 -25.93 10.86 7.77
N GLY A 8 -26.23 9.66 7.26
CA GLY A 8 -25.21 8.62 7.04
C GLY A 8 -24.15 9.04 6.03
N LEU A 9 -24.56 9.60 4.89
CA LEU A 9 -23.66 10.08 3.85
C LEU A 9 -22.85 11.29 4.33
N ASP A 10 -23.50 12.23 5.02
CA ASP A 10 -22.83 13.43 5.55
C ASP A 10 -21.74 13.03 6.57
N ARG A 11 -22.03 12.07 7.47
CA ARG A 11 -21.05 11.52 8.42
C ARG A 11 -19.89 10.80 7.73
N SER A 12 -20.19 10.07 6.66
CA SER A 12 -19.18 9.36 5.88
C SER A 12 -18.23 10.33 5.17
N ILE A 13 -18.76 11.42 4.60
CA ILE A 13 -17.99 12.50 3.98
C ILE A 13 -17.09 13.19 5.02
N ASP A 14 -17.62 13.55 6.19
CA ASP A 14 -16.84 14.17 7.25
C ASP A 14 -15.70 13.26 7.74
N THR A 15 -16.01 12.00 8.01
CA THR A 15 -15.02 11.01 8.47
C THR A 15 -13.93 10.79 7.43
N THR A 16 -14.30 10.69 6.15
CA THR A 16 -13.33 10.58 5.04
C THR A 16 -12.45 11.81 4.95
N ASN A 17 -13.01 13.01 5.10
CA ASN A 17 -12.24 14.25 5.07
C ASN A 17 -11.22 14.34 6.21
N ARG A 18 -11.57 13.85 7.41
CA ARG A 18 -10.66 13.74 8.55
C ARG A 18 -9.52 12.78 8.27
N TRP A 19 -9.81 11.58 7.75
CA TRP A 19 -8.76 10.63 7.36
C TRP A 19 -7.77 11.23 6.36
N ILE A 20 -8.27 11.90 5.31
CA ILE A 20 -7.40 12.58 4.33
C ILE A 20 -6.59 13.70 4.99
N ALA A 21 -7.18 14.45 5.93
CA ALA A 21 -6.47 15.50 6.67
C ALA A 21 -5.36 14.92 7.55
N ASP A 22 -5.60 13.82 8.24
CA ASP A 22 -4.62 13.17 9.10
C ASP A 22 -3.46 12.59 8.28
N VAL A 23 -3.75 12.01 7.11
CA VAL A 23 -2.70 11.58 6.16
C VAL A 23 -1.88 12.80 5.71
N ALA A 24 -2.52 13.88 5.28
CA ALA A 24 -1.82 15.10 4.86
C ALA A 24 -0.94 15.69 5.98
N ALA A 25 -1.46 15.73 7.21
CA ALA A 25 -0.73 16.18 8.39
C ALA A 25 0.50 15.31 8.70
N ALA A 26 0.39 13.99 8.57
CA ALA A 26 1.51 13.07 8.78
C ALA A 26 2.64 13.24 7.74
N PHE A 27 2.31 13.72 6.53
CA PHE A 27 3.29 14.12 5.52
C PHE A 27 3.74 15.59 5.64
N GLY A 28 3.19 16.38 6.56
CA GLY A 28 3.48 17.80 6.70
C GLY A 28 3.09 18.62 5.47
N THR A 29 2.04 18.22 4.75
CA THR A 29 1.60 18.85 3.50
C THR A 29 0.16 19.33 3.56
N GLU A 30 -0.15 20.38 2.80
CA GLU A 30 -1.52 20.86 2.58
C GLU A 30 -2.16 20.22 1.33
N ASP A 31 -1.40 19.45 0.54
CA ASP A 31 -1.91 18.78 -0.65
C ASP A 31 -2.82 17.59 -0.28
N ARG A 32 -4.11 17.90 -0.11
CA ARG A 32 -5.17 16.91 0.13
C ARG A 32 -5.32 15.91 -1.02
N ARG A 33 -4.99 16.29 -2.26
CA ARG A 33 -5.10 15.39 -3.42
C ARG A 33 -4.01 14.33 -3.35
N PHE A 34 -2.78 14.73 -3.01
CA PHE A 34 -1.71 13.78 -2.73
C PHE A 34 -2.09 12.83 -1.59
N ALA A 35 -2.55 13.35 -0.45
CA ALA A 35 -2.96 12.52 0.68
C ALA A 35 -4.05 11.49 0.30
N TYR A 36 -5.04 11.91 -0.48
CA TYR A 36 -6.06 11.01 -1.03
C TYR A 36 -5.48 9.94 -1.97
N ARG A 37 -4.59 10.32 -2.90
CA ARG A 37 -3.94 9.36 -3.82
C ARG A 37 -3.07 8.36 -3.06
N ALA A 38 -2.30 8.80 -2.07
CA ALA A 38 -1.50 7.92 -1.21
C ALA A 38 -2.37 6.92 -0.43
N LEU A 39 -3.47 7.38 0.17
CA LEU A 39 -4.42 6.51 0.86
C LEU A 39 -5.09 5.50 -0.09
N ARG A 40 -5.49 5.94 -1.29
CA ARG A 40 -6.06 5.06 -2.33
C ARG A 40 -5.06 4.00 -2.78
N ALA A 41 -3.82 4.39 -3.07
CA ALA A 41 -2.76 3.48 -3.48
C ALA A 41 -2.50 2.41 -2.39
N TRP A 42 -2.44 2.83 -1.13
CA TRP A 42 -2.30 1.92 0.01
C TRP A 42 -3.43 0.90 0.10
N MET A 43 -4.69 1.38 0.03
CA MET A 43 -5.88 0.52 0.08
C MET A 43 -5.89 -0.51 -1.04
N HIS A 44 -5.64 -0.08 -2.29
CA HIS A 44 -5.66 -0.96 -3.46
C HIS A 44 -4.53 -1.98 -3.42
N THR A 45 -3.32 -1.55 -3.08
CA THR A 45 -2.15 -2.43 -2.96
C THR A 45 -2.36 -3.52 -1.91
N LEU A 46 -2.92 -3.16 -0.74
CA LEU A 46 -3.19 -4.14 0.30
C LEU A 46 -4.31 -5.09 -0.11
N ARG A 47 -5.44 -4.57 -0.61
CA ARG A 47 -6.60 -5.35 -1.07
C ARG A 47 -6.24 -6.44 -2.07
N ASP A 48 -5.42 -6.11 -3.06
CA ASP A 48 -5.13 -7.03 -4.17
C ASP A 48 -4.22 -8.21 -3.74
N ARG A 49 -3.62 -8.12 -2.54
CA ARG A 49 -2.80 -9.18 -1.93
C ARG A 49 -3.52 -9.97 -0.85
N LEU A 50 -4.69 -9.53 -0.42
CA LEU A 50 -5.52 -10.23 0.55
C LEU A 50 -6.44 -11.26 -0.15
N THR A 51 -6.87 -12.27 0.61
CA THR A 51 -8.02 -13.08 0.19
C THR A 51 -9.27 -12.22 0.20
N VAL A 52 -10.30 -12.62 -0.56
CA VAL A 52 -11.61 -11.92 -0.58
C VAL A 52 -12.14 -11.70 0.85
N GLU A 53 -12.07 -12.71 1.70
CA GLU A 53 -12.50 -12.64 3.10
C GLU A 53 -11.70 -11.61 3.91
N SER A 54 -10.37 -11.64 3.83
CA SER A 54 -9.52 -10.70 4.57
C SER A 54 -9.70 -9.26 4.05
N ALA A 55 -9.84 -9.10 2.73
CA ALA A 55 -10.12 -7.81 2.10
C ALA A 55 -11.47 -7.24 2.55
N ALA A 56 -12.51 -8.08 2.66
CA ALA A 56 -13.82 -7.66 3.14
C ALA A 56 -13.80 -7.27 4.62
N HIS A 57 -13.04 -8.01 5.45
CA HIS A 57 -12.88 -7.69 6.87
C HIS A 57 -12.21 -6.33 7.08
N LEU A 58 -11.17 -6.02 6.29
CA LEU A 58 -10.55 -4.69 6.29
C LEU A 58 -11.53 -3.60 5.84
N ALA A 59 -12.26 -3.83 4.75
CA ALA A 59 -13.21 -2.89 4.19
C ALA A 59 -14.40 -2.56 5.12
N ALA A 60 -14.77 -3.49 6.00
CA ALA A 60 -15.83 -3.29 6.98
C ALA A 60 -15.50 -2.18 7.99
N GLN A 61 -14.22 -1.89 8.20
CA GLN A 61 -13.75 -0.84 9.11
C GLN A 61 -13.64 0.54 8.45
N LEU A 62 -13.78 0.61 7.12
CA LEU A 62 -13.70 1.86 6.37
C LEU A 62 -15.00 2.66 6.46
N PRO A 63 -14.93 4.01 6.46
CA PRO A 63 -16.06 4.88 6.16
C PRO A 63 -16.70 4.50 4.82
N GLU A 64 -18.02 4.64 4.69
CA GLU A 64 -18.76 4.16 3.50
C GLU A 64 -18.20 4.73 2.19
N LEU A 65 -17.76 5.99 2.18
CA LEU A 65 -17.20 6.63 1.00
C LEU A 65 -15.83 6.04 0.63
N LEU A 66 -14.95 5.86 1.61
CA LEU A 66 -13.67 5.17 1.41
C LEU A 66 -13.86 3.70 1.06
N ARG A 67 -14.93 3.04 1.49
CA ARG A 67 -15.27 1.68 1.08
C ARG A 67 -15.60 1.61 -0.42
N GLY A 68 -16.30 2.61 -0.96
CA GLY A 68 -16.50 2.75 -2.40
C GLY A 68 -15.17 2.87 -3.16
N VAL A 69 -14.29 3.75 -2.67
CA VAL A 69 -12.92 3.89 -3.23
C VAL A 69 -12.13 2.58 -3.10
N TYR A 70 -12.24 1.89 -1.96
CA TYR A 70 -11.56 0.64 -1.71
C TYR A 70 -11.97 -0.46 -2.68
N TYR A 71 -13.23 -0.52 -3.14
CA TYR A 71 -13.68 -1.54 -4.11
C TYR A 71 -13.58 -1.11 -5.57
N ASP A 72 -13.29 0.17 -5.83
CA ASP A 72 -13.10 0.70 -7.18
C ASP A 72 -12.07 -0.11 -7.97
N GLY A 73 -12.47 -0.57 -9.16
CA GLY A 73 -11.65 -1.37 -10.07
C GLY A 73 -11.22 -2.75 -9.57
N TRP A 74 -11.80 -3.29 -8.49
CA TRP A 74 -11.38 -4.58 -7.94
C TRP A 74 -11.82 -5.79 -8.78
N SER A 75 -10.94 -6.77 -8.96
CA SER A 75 -11.26 -8.08 -9.56
C SER A 75 -11.09 -9.22 -8.55
N PRO A 76 -12.14 -9.59 -7.78
CA PRO A 76 -12.03 -10.61 -6.73
C PRO A 76 -11.75 -12.03 -7.25
N GLY A 77 -12.00 -12.30 -8.54
CA GLY A 77 -11.70 -13.60 -9.15
C GLY A 77 -10.21 -13.88 -9.34
N HIS A 78 -9.35 -12.88 -9.17
CA HIS A 78 -7.91 -12.97 -9.44
C HIS A 78 -7.02 -12.76 -8.20
N VAL A 79 -7.61 -12.57 -7.01
CA VAL A 79 -6.88 -12.41 -5.74
C VAL A 79 -6.62 -13.75 -5.03
N PRO A 80 -5.52 -13.88 -4.28
CA PRO A 80 -4.44 -12.90 -4.07
C PRO A 80 -3.47 -12.85 -5.26
N HIS A 81 -3.20 -11.65 -5.78
CA HIS A 81 -2.28 -11.46 -6.92
C HIS A 81 -0.85 -11.77 -6.49
N LYS A 82 -0.16 -12.69 -7.16
CA LYS A 82 1.24 -13.05 -6.85
C LYS A 82 2.23 -12.11 -7.53
N TYR A 83 2.15 -10.81 -7.25
CA TYR A 83 3.14 -9.83 -7.74
C TYR A 83 4.47 -9.94 -6.98
N ASP A 84 5.55 -9.57 -7.65
CA ASP A 84 6.82 -9.31 -6.97
C ASP A 84 6.83 -7.91 -6.31
N LEU A 85 7.80 -7.66 -5.40
CA LEU A 85 7.89 -6.39 -4.68
C LEU A 85 8.10 -5.18 -5.62
N ARG A 86 8.75 -5.38 -6.77
CA ARG A 86 9.03 -4.33 -7.74
C ARG A 86 7.74 -3.89 -8.43
N GLU A 87 6.92 -4.82 -8.90
CA GLU A 87 5.63 -4.53 -9.54
C GLU A 87 4.72 -3.74 -8.58
N ILE A 88 4.65 -4.17 -7.32
CA ILE A 88 3.89 -3.45 -6.29
C ILE A 88 4.42 -2.03 -6.09
N THR A 89 5.75 -1.86 -6.04
CA THR A 89 6.37 -0.55 -5.87
C THR A 89 6.05 0.37 -7.05
N VAL A 90 6.10 -0.14 -8.28
CA VAL A 90 5.75 0.61 -9.49
C VAL A 90 4.29 1.02 -9.47
N HIS A 91 3.37 0.07 -9.25
CA HIS A 91 1.94 0.36 -9.22
C HIS A 91 1.55 1.32 -8.10
N TYR A 92 2.11 1.16 -6.91
CA TYR A 92 1.88 2.10 -5.81
C TYR A 92 2.36 3.50 -6.18
N ALA A 93 3.58 3.63 -6.71
CA ALA A 93 4.17 4.91 -7.10
C ALA A 93 3.32 5.63 -8.15
N GLU A 94 2.85 4.91 -9.17
CA GLU A 94 1.98 5.44 -10.22
C GLU A 94 0.63 5.91 -9.66
N GLN A 95 -0.01 5.10 -8.81
CA GLN A 95 -1.30 5.45 -8.22
C GLN A 95 -1.21 6.63 -7.25
N ALA A 96 -0.12 6.73 -6.47
CA ALA A 96 0.12 7.83 -5.54
C ALA A 96 0.63 9.10 -6.24
N GLY A 97 1.28 8.95 -7.41
CA GLY A 97 1.96 10.03 -8.12
C GLY A 97 3.25 10.48 -7.41
N ILE A 98 4.07 9.51 -6.97
CA ILE A 98 5.34 9.73 -6.25
C ILE A 98 6.51 9.00 -6.90
N GLY A 99 7.73 9.28 -6.44
CA GLY A 99 8.90 8.49 -6.80
C GLY A 99 8.85 7.07 -6.20
N ARG A 100 9.46 6.10 -6.88
CA ARG A 100 9.53 4.71 -6.40
C ARG A 100 10.26 4.59 -5.05
N ASP A 101 11.29 5.41 -4.87
CA ASP A 101 12.06 5.49 -3.63
C ASP A 101 11.23 5.97 -2.43
N ASP A 102 10.17 6.74 -2.68
CA ASP A 102 9.29 7.27 -1.62
C ASP A 102 8.25 6.24 -1.15
N VAL A 103 7.98 5.18 -1.93
CA VAL A 103 6.90 4.22 -1.67
C VAL A 103 6.98 3.60 -0.27
N PRO A 104 8.13 3.10 0.23
CA PRO A 104 8.17 2.49 1.56
C PRO A 104 7.85 3.49 2.67
N LYS A 105 8.36 4.73 2.55
CA LYS A 105 8.07 5.79 3.50
C LYS A 105 6.58 6.17 3.44
N THR A 106 6.04 6.34 2.24
CA THR A 106 4.63 6.69 2.06
C THR A 106 3.71 5.59 2.59
N ALA A 107 3.99 4.33 2.28
CA ALA A 107 3.21 3.19 2.74
C ALA A 107 3.25 3.07 4.27
N ALA A 108 4.41 3.22 4.90
CA ALA A 108 4.55 3.19 6.36
C ALA A 108 3.75 4.31 7.06
N ILE A 109 3.87 5.55 6.58
CA ILE A 109 3.12 6.69 7.15
C ILE A 109 1.61 6.47 7.02
N VAL A 110 1.14 6.02 5.85
CA VAL A 110 -0.29 5.73 5.66
C VAL A 110 -0.74 4.57 6.56
N THR A 111 0.07 3.52 6.72
CA THR A 111 -0.22 2.42 7.64
C THR A 111 -0.42 2.91 9.06
N GLU A 112 0.46 3.78 9.58
CA GLU A 112 0.35 4.34 10.94
C GLU A 112 -0.95 5.14 11.10
N VAL A 113 -1.25 6.02 10.15
CA VAL A 113 -2.48 6.82 10.19
C VAL A 113 -3.71 5.92 10.14
N VAL A 114 -3.79 4.96 9.21
CA VAL A 114 -4.96 4.08 9.09
C VAL A 114 -5.12 3.19 10.34
N SER A 115 -4.03 2.68 10.91
CA SER A 115 -4.06 1.86 12.13
C SER A 115 -4.63 2.64 13.33
N SER A 116 -4.37 3.95 13.41
CA SER A 116 -4.93 4.82 14.45
C SER A 116 -6.45 5.07 14.32
N LYS A 117 -7.03 4.79 13.16
CA LYS A 117 -8.44 5.02 12.85
C LYS A 117 -9.29 3.76 12.87
N MET A 118 -8.65 2.59 12.89
CA MET A 118 -9.28 1.28 12.85
C MET A 118 -9.28 0.61 14.22
N ALA A 119 -9.97 -0.53 14.34
CA ALA A 119 -9.90 -1.33 15.56
C ALA A 119 -8.45 -1.79 15.79
N PRO A 120 -7.98 -1.81 17.06
CA PRO A 120 -6.62 -2.25 17.38
C PRO A 120 -6.33 -3.63 16.80
N GLY A 121 -5.21 -3.79 16.09
CA GLY A 121 -4.81 -5.06 15.48
C GLY A 121 -5.45 -5.34 14.11
N GLY A 122 -6.41 -4.53 13.65
CA GLY A 122 -7.12 -4.77 12.39
C GLY A 122 -6.23 -4.66 11.15
N VAL A 123 -5.42 -3.61 11.07
CA VAL A 123 -4.45 -3.42 9.99
C VAL A 123 -3.33 -4.45 10.10
N GLU A 124 -2.84 -4.70 11.32
CA GLU A 124 -1.77 -5.65 11.59
C GLU A 124 -2.18 -7.06 11.15
N GLN A 125 -3.40 -7.49 11.46
CA GLN A 125 -3.93 -8.78 11.04
C GLN A 125 -3.96 -8.93 9.51
N ALA A 126 -4.34 -7.87 8.79
CA ALA A 126 -4.28 -7.84 7.33
C ALA A 126 -2.83 -7.94 6.83
N LEU A 127 -1.91 -7.15 7.39
CA LEU A 127 -0.48 -7.18 7.04
C LEU A 127 0.18 -8.54 7.33
N TRP A 128 -0.27 -9.27 8.35
CA TRP A 128 0.20 -10.62 8.65
C TRP A 128 -0.16 -11.65 7.58
N LYS A 129 -1.13 -11.38 6.70
CA LYS A 129 -1.46 -12.23 5.55
C LYS A 129 -0.49 -12.05 4.37
N LEU A 130 0.28 -10.97 4.36
CA LEU A 130 1.28 -10.70 3.34
C LEU A 130 2.56 -11.53 3.56
N PRO A 131 3.28 -11.91 2.49
CA PRO A 131 4.67 -12.35 2.56
C PRO A 131 5.56 -11.32 3.27
N GLU A 132 6.64 -11.77 3.90
CA GLU A 132 7.50 -10.93 4.75
C GLU A 132 8.04 -9.69 4.02
N GLU A 133 8.53 -9.84 2.79
CA GLU A 133 9.09 -8.73 2.00
C GLU A 133 8.04 -7.65 1.68
N LEU A 134 6.79 -8.05 1.41
CA LEU A 134 5.70 -7.10 1.20
C LEU A 134 5.29 -6.44 2.52
N ARG A 135 5.26 -7.21 3.61
CA ARG A 135 4.94 -6.68 4.93
C ARG A 135 5.90 -5.57 5.36
N LYS A 136 7.20 -5.75 5.08
CA LYS A 136 8.24 -4.73 5.35
C LYS A 136 8.00 -3.41 4.63
N LEU A 137 7.37 -3.42 3.45
CA LEU A 137 7.03 -2.19 2.71
C LEU A 137 6.07 -1.29 3.50
N PHE A 138 5.17 -1.88 4.27
CA PHE A 138 4.13 -1.18 5.04
C PHE A 138 4.56 -0.84 6.47
N GLN A 139 5.76 -1.25 6.90
CA GLN A 139 6.27 -1.06 8.25
C GLN A 139 7.30 0.09 8.29
N PRO A 140 7.46 0.75 9.45
CA PRO A 140 8.53 1.73 9.65
C PRO A 140 9.90 1.13 9.30
N GLY A 141 10.65 1.79 8.42
CA GLY A 141 11.98 1.31 7.98
C GLY A 141 11.99 0.44 6.71
N GLY A 142 10.87 0.31 5.99
CA GLY A 142 10.75 -0.45 4.73
C GLY A 142 11.70 -0.04 3.60
N GLU A 143 12.36 1.12 3.69
CA GLU A 143 13.38 1.62 2.74
C GLU A 143 14.50 0.60 2.47
N ARG A 144 14.85 -0.21 3.48
CA ARG A 144 15.88 -1.25 3.34
C ARG A 144 15.43 -2.44 2.50
N ALA A 145 14.14 -2.80 2.55
CA ALA A 145 13.58 -3.91 1.77
C ALA A 145 13.43 -3.54 0.29
N ALA A 146 12.98 -2.31 0.00
CA ALA A 146 12.92 -1.79 -1.37
C ALA A 146 14.32 -1.75 -2.02
N ARG A 147 15.32 -1.18 -1.33
CA ARG A 147 16.72 -1.16 -1.81
C ARG A 147 17.34 -2.55 -1.99
N ALA A 148 16.95 -3.53 -1.16
CA ALA A 148 17.43 -4.90 -1.28
C ALA A 148 16.85 -5.60 -2.52
N ALA A 149 15.59 -5.34 -2.88
CA ALA A 149 14.94 -5.87 -4.07
C ALA A 149 15.34 -5.15 -5.38
N GLU A 150 15.78 -3.89 -5.29
CA GLU A 150 16.28 -3.14 -6.44
C GLU A 150 17.70 -3.51 -6.85
N ARG A 151 18.51 -4.07 -5.93
CA ARG A 151 19.80 -4.64 -6.31
C ARG A 151 19.53 -5.83 -7.24
N PRO A 152 19.97 -5.79 -8.51
CA PRO A 152 19.94 -6.98 -9.33
C PRO A 152 20.79 -8.03 -8.59
N ALA A 153 20.27 -9.26 -8.49
CA ALA A 153 21.07 -10.40 -8.07
C ALA A 153 22.36 -10.35 -8.88
N ALA A 154 23.48 -10.05 -8.20
CA ALA A 154 24.77 -9.98 -8.83
C ALA A 154 24.97 -11.31 -9.55
N ARG A 155 24.95 -11.23 -10.89
CA ARG A 155 25.16 -12.34 -11.81
C ARG A 155 26.26 -13.21 -11.24
N ALA A 156 25.90 -14.44 -10.88
CA ALA A 156 26.85 -15.45 -10.44
C ALA A 156 28.03 -15.41 -11.41
N ALA A 157 29.22 -15.09 -10.87
CA ALA A 157 30.44 -15.03 -11.62
C ALA A 157 30.58 -16.35 -12.40
N ALA A 158 30.69 -16.25 -13.73
CA ALA A 158 31.04 -17.39 -14.56
C ALA A 158 32.36 -17.98 -14.03
N PRO A 159 32.47 -19.30 -13.89
CA PRO A 159 33.72 -19.91 -13.44
C PRO A 159 34.84 -19.57 -14.45
N PRO A 160 36.10 -19.40 -13.97
CA PRO A 160 37.21 -19.08 -14.86
C PRO A 160 37.39 -20.18 -15.90
N ALA A 161 37.53 -19.77 -17.16
CA ALA A 161 37.81 -20.67 -18.26
C ALA A 161 39.13 -21.41 -18.02
N ALA A 162 39.08 -22.74 -18.12
CA ALA A 162 40.25 -23.61 -18.01
C ALA A 162 41.30 -23.25 -19.09
N PRO A 163 42.60 -23.37 -18.79
CA PRO A 163 43.66 -23.05 -19.75
C PRO A 163 43.63 -24.06 -20.91
N ARG A 164 43.71 -23.54 -22.15
CA ARG A 164 43.88 -24.34 -23.37
C ARG A 164 45.26 -24.97 -23.33
N ALA A 165 45.33 -26.30 -23.26
CA ALA A 165 46.54 -27.04 -23.53
C ALA A 165 46.91 -26.87 -25.01
N VAL A 166 48.14 -26.45 -25.26
CA VAL A 166 48.78 -26.45 -26.57
C VAL A 166 49.57 -27.75 -26.68
N MET A 167 49.17 -28.63 -27.58
CA MET A 167 50.01 -29.60 -28.29
C MET A 167 49.33 -29.97 -29.61
#